data_AF-A0A174JHU5-F1
#
_entry.id   AF-A0A174JHU5-F1
#
_cell.length_a   1.000
_cell.length_b   1.000
_cell.length_c   1.000
_cell.angle_alpha   90.00
_cell.angle_beta   90.00
_cell.angle_gamma   90.00
#
_symmetry.space_group_name_H-M   'P 1'
#
loop_
_entity.id
_entity.type
_entity.pdbx_description
1 polymer ?
#
loop_
_entity_poly.entity_id
_entity_poly.type
_entity_poly.pdbx_seq_one_letter_code
_entity_poly.pdbx_strand_id
1 'polypeptide(L)'
;MLVEKSSKEALEYYIKGKPVTALWIGEDGGMNAMPLSDILDRPENHFLVDVPAVVNPDFEQAVQEMTGTDQVDPEEIIQAVYETQESITPPNGAGGKDGRRNDRSSGGQYRR
;
A
#
# COMPACT_ATOMS: atom_id res chain seq x y z
N MET A 1 37.21 9.65 29.10
CA MET A 1 37.73 8.52 28.30
C MET A 1 36.52 7.86 27.64
N LEU A 2 36.57 7.64 26.33
CA LEU A 2 35.53 6.89 25.61
C LEU A 2 35.84 5.40 25.65
N VAL A 3 34.82 4.58 25.79
CA VAL A 3 34.93 3.12 25.85
C VAL A 3 33.97 2.54 24.83
N GLU A 4 34.46 1.63 24.00
CA GLU A 4 33.64 0.93 23.02
C GLU A 4 32.62 0.02 23.72
N LYS A 5 31.40 0.03 23.22
CA LYS A 5 30.25 -0.72 23.74
C LYS A 5 29.47 -1.33 22.60
N SER A 6 28.77 -2.42 22.89
CA SER A 6 27.79 -2.95 21.94
C SER A 6 26.69 -1.92 21.66
N SER A 7 26.04 -2.03 20.50
CA SER A 7 24.93 -1.14 20.13
C SER A 7 23.82 -1.13 21.20
N LYS A 8 23.47 -2.30 21.73
CA LYS A 8 22.49 -2.44 22.82
C LYS A 8 22.91 -1.67 24.09
N GLU A 9 24.13 -1.90 24.59
CA GLU A 9 24.61 -1.18 25.77
C GLU A 9 24.67 0.33 25.53
N ALA A 10 25.13 0.76 24.35
CA ALA A 10 25.16 2.17 24.00
C ALA A 10 23.75 2.80 24.06
N LEU A 11 22.73 2.12 23.50
CA LEU A 11 21.34 2.55 23.60
C LEU A 11 20.83 2.59 25.05
N GLU A 12 21.18 1.60 25.87
CA GLU A 12 20.81 1.60 27.31
C GLU A 12 21.42 2.80 28.06
N TYR A 13 22.64 3.20 27.71
CA TYR A 13 23.27 4.41 28.26
C TYR A 13 22.58 5.67 27.76
N TYR A 14 22.26 5.73 26.47
CA TYR A 14 21.55 6.86 25.86
C TYR A 14 20.16 7.08 26.47
N ILE A 15 19.37 6.01 26.64
CA ILE A 15 18.05 6.06 27.30
C ILE A 15 18.16 6.56 28.75
N LYS A 16 19.28 6.29 29.43
CA LYS A 16 19.59 6.82 30.77
C LYS A 16 20.09 8.28 30.76
N GLY A 17 20.02 8.96 29.62
CA GLY A 17 20.44 10.35 29.43
C GLY A 17 21.95 10.55 29.36
N LYS A 18 22.74 9.47 29.19
CA LYS A 18 24.20 9.60 29.06
C LYS A 18 24.56 9.93 27.60
N PRO A 19 25.55 10.81 27.37
CA PRO A 19 26.01 11.11 26.02
C PRO A 19 26.66 9.87 25.40
N VAL A 20 26.31 9.61 24.14
CA VAL A 20 26.83 8.49 23.34
C VAL A 20 27.26 9.04 21.99
N THR A 21 28.45 8.66 21.54
CA THR A 21 28.96 8.97 20.20
C THR A 21 28.94 7.69 19.38
N ALA A 22 28.26 7.71 18.24
CA ALA A 22 28.31 6.62 17.27
C ALA A 22 29.48 6.86 16.31
N LEU A 23 30.19 5.79 15.95
CA LEU A 23 31.26 5.80 14.98
C LEU A 23 30.98 4.75 13.90
N TRP A 24 31.23 5.09 12.64
CA TRP A 24 31.03 4.17 11.52
C TRP A 24 31.99 4.52 10.37
N ILE A 25 32.18 3.58 9.45
CA ILE A 25 32.94 3.80 8.21
C ILE A 25 31.96 4.24 7.12
N GLY A 26 32.23 5.38 6.50
CA GLY A 26 31.47 5.91 5.36
C GLY A 26 31.76 5.13 4.08
N GLU A 27 30.98 5.40 3.04
CA GLU A 27 31.14 4.78 1.71
C GLU A 27 32.49 5.12 1.05
N ASP A 28 33.08 6.25 1.43
CA ASP A 28 34.41 6.69 1.03
C ASP A 28 35.55 5.99 1.81
N GLY A 29 35.21 5.10 2.74
CA GLY A 29 36.16 4.46 3.65
C GLY A 29 36.62 5.35 4.81
N GLY A 30 36.08 6.58 4.90
CA GLY A 30 36.38 7.53 5.96
C GLY A 30 35.71 7.17 7.27
N MET A 31 36.36 7.47 8.39
CA MET A 31 35.76 7.29 9.71
C MET A 31 34.89 8.50 10.06
N ASN A 32 33.61 8.24 10.31
CA ASN A 32 32.63 9.22 10.75
C ASN A 32 32.33 9.04 12.24
N ALA A 33 32.04 10.15 12.92
CA ALA A 33 31.63 10.15 14.31
C ALA A 33 30.61 11.25 14.57
N MET A 34 29.49 10.92 15.21
CA MET A 34 28.46 11.90 15.60
C MET A 34 27.80 11.52 16.93
N PRO A 35 27.30 12.49 17.71
CA PRO A 35 26.41 12.20 18.83
C PRO A 35 25.21 11.35 18.36
N LEU A 36 24.84 10.35 19.15
CA LEU A 36 23.71 9.49 18.83
C LEU A 36 22.40 10.28 18.77
N SER A 37 22.25 11.35 19.57
CA SER A 37 21.13 12.29 19.49
C SER A 37 20.94 12.86 18.10
N ASP A 38 22.02 13.38 17.51
CA ASP A 38 21.99 14.06 16.21
C ASP A 38 21.73 13.09 15.06
N ILE A 39 21.95 11.79 15.29
CA ILE A 39 21.57 10.74 14.35
C ILE A 39 20.09 10.42 14.50
N LEU A 40 19.57 10.29 15.72
CA LEU A 40 18.18 9.92 15.98
C LEU A 40 17.20 11.05 15.66
N ASP A 41 17.56 12.30 15.95
CA ASP A 41 16.71 13.50 15.80
C ASP A 41 16.67 14.06 14.37
N ARG A 42 17.18 13.30 13.39
CA ARG A 42 17.12 13.73 11.99
C ARG A 42 15.67 13.72 11.48
N PRO A 43 15.24 14.76 10.75
CA PRO A 43 13.86 14.88 10.30
C PRO A 43 13.44 13.77 9.33
N GLU A 44 14.39 13.12 8.66
CA GLU A 44 14.15 12.00 7.74
C GLU A 44 13.87 10.68 8.47
N ASN A 45 14.18 10.59 9.76
CA ASN A 45 14.00 9.35 10.51
C ASN A 45 12.57 9.20 11.02
N HIS A 46 11.99 8.03 10.76
CA HIS A 46 10.71 7.61 11.32
C HIS A 46 10.87 6.27 12.04
N PHE A 47 10.54 6.23 13.33
CA PHE A 47 10.64 5.01 14.14
C PHE A 47 9.24 4.43 14.35
N LEU A 48 9.03 3.20 13.88
CA LEU A 48 7.78 2.45 14.10
C LEU A 48 7.98 1.48 15.26
N VAL A 49 7.00 1.43 16.16
CA VAL A 49 6.96 0.46 17.26
C VAL A 49 5.70 -0.37 17.13
N ASP A 50 5.82 -1.68 17.30
CA ASP A 50 4.66 -2.56 17.33
C ASP A 50 3.84 -2.24 18.59
N VAL A 51 2.67 -1.66 18.38
CA VAL A 51 1.67 -1.47 19.42
C VAL A 51 0.69 -2.64 19.31
N PRO A 52 0.41 -3.37 20.41
CA PRO A 52 -0.58 -4.44 20.37
C PRO A 52 -1.91 -3.89 19.85
N ALA A 53 -2.60 -4.66 19.01
CA ALA A 53 -3.93 -4.32 18.53
C ALA A 53 -4.85 -4.16 19.73
N VAL A 54 -5.19 -2.91 20.07
CA VAL A 54 -6.22 -2.62 21.06
C VAL A 54 -7.54 -3.02 20.42
N VAL A 55 -8.30 -3.89 21.06
CA VAL A 55 -9.65 -4.23 20.61
C VAL A 55 -10.43 -2.93 20.50
N ASN A 56 -10.93 -2.63 19.30
CA ASN A 56 -11.75 -1.46 19.04
C ASN A 56 -13.23 -1.90 19.08
N PRO A 57 -13.94 -1.78 20.22
CA PRO A 57 -15.32 -2.22 20.33
C PRO A 57 -16.24 -1.47 19.36
N ASP A 58 -15.94 -0.22 19.02
CA ASP A 58 -16.71 0.58 18.07
C ASP A 58 -16.63 -0.02 16.66
N PHE A 59 -15.48 -0.62 16.29
CA PHE A 59 -15.32 -1.33 15.03
C PHE A 59 -16.13 -2.63 15.00
N GLU A 60 -16.11 -3.41 16.08
CA GLU A 60 -16.91 -4.63 16.18
C GLU A 60 -18.42 -4.33 16.11
N GLN A 61 -18.86 -3.27 16.78
CA GLN A 61 -20.25 -2.82 16.71
C GLN A 61 -20.65 -2.34 15.31
N ALA A 62 -19.80 -1.54 14.65
CA ALA A 62 -20.06 -1.10 13.28
C ALA A 62 -20.15 -2.28 12.29
N VAL A 63 -19.30 -3.30 12.46
CA VAL A 63 -19.37 -4.52 11.65
C VAL A 63 -20.66 -5.30 11.91
N GLN A 64 -21.12 -5.39 13.17
CA GLN A 64 -22.41 -6.02 13.50
C GLN A 64 -23.60 -5.23 12.93
N GLU A 65 -23.59 -3.91 13.00
CA GLU A 65 -24.65 -3.07 12.44
C GLU A 65 -24.74 -3.21 10.91
N MET A 66 -23.60 -3.26 10.21
CA MET A 66 -23.56 -3.47 8.76
C MET A 66 -24.01 -4.88 8.33
N THR A 67 -23.78 -5.89 9.16
CA THR A 67 -24.12 -7.29 8.85
C THR A 67 -25.51 -7.71 9.37
N GLY A 68 -26.09 -6.92 10.27
CA GLY A 68 -27.32 -7.24 10.97
C GLY A 68 -28.62 -6.91 10.23
N THR A 69 -28.58 -6.12 9.15
CA THR A 69 -29.82 -5.59 8.55
C THR A 69 -30.12 -6.03 7.12
N ASP A 70 -29.14 -6.52 6.35
CA ASP A 70 -29.34 -6.87 4.93
C ASP A 70 -28.77 -8.24 4.55
N GLN A 71 -29.10 -9.30 5.30
CA GLN A 71 -29.09 -10.63 4.68
C GLN A 71 -30.30 -10.73 3.76
N VAL A 72 -30.15 -10.23 2.54
CA VAL A 72 -31.11 -10.47 1.46
C VAL A 72 -31.14 -11.97 1.22
N ASP A 73 -32.34 -12.56 1.27
CA ASP A 73 -32.52 -13.98 1.03
C ASP A 73 -31.96 -14.30 -0.37
N PRO A 74 -31.03 -15.26 -0.52
CA PRO A 74 -30.53 -15.64 -1.84
C PRO A 74 -31.65 -16.00 -2.82
N GLU A 75 -32.82 -16.46 -2.36
CA GLU A 75 -33.99 -16.71 -3.22
C GLU A 75 -34.59 -15.40 -3.80
N GLU A 76 -34.59 -14.31 -3.01
CA GLU A 76 -35.08 -12.99 -3.42
C GLU A 76 -34.14 -12.35 -4.46
N ILE A 77 -32.83 -12.57 -4.31
CA ILE A 77 -31.81 -12.16 -5.30
C ILE A 77 -32.02 -12.91 -6.63
N ILE A 78 -32.24 -14.23 -6.56
CA ILE A 78 -32.43 -15.07 -7.74
C ILE A 78 -33.70 -14.63 -8.51
N GLN A 79 -34.79 -14.36 -7.80
CA GLN A 79 -36.05 -13.93 -8.42
C GLN A 79 -35.93 -12.56 -9.11
N ALA A 80 -35.27 -11.59 -8.47
CA ALA A 80 -35.02 -10.27 -9.07
C ALA A 80 -34.17 -10.35 -10.36
N VAL A 81 -33.23 -11.30 -10.43
CA VAL A 81 -32.42 -11.55 -11.63
C VAL A 81 -33.26 -12.15 -12.76
N TYR A 82 -34.21 -13.03 -12.45
CA TYR A 82 -35.13 -13.57 -13.47
C TYR A 82 -36.10 -12.50 -14.00
N GLU A 83 -36.65 -11.65 -13.13
CA GLU A 83 -37.59 -10.57 -13.52
C GLU A 83 -36.93 -9.48 -14.38
N THR A 84 -35.66 -9.18 -14.14
CA THR A 84 -34.92 -8.16 -14.92
C THR A 84 -34.43 -8.67 -16.27
N GLN A 85 -34.25 -9.98 -16.43
CA GLN A 85 -33.80 -10.58 -17.70
C GLN A 85 -34.87 -10.66 -18.79
N GLU A 86 -36.17 -10.64 -18.46
CA GLU A 86 -37.26 -10.69 -19.47
C GLU A 86 -37.41 -9.39 -20.29
N SER A 87 -36.76 -8.28 -19.90
CA SER A 87 -36.96 -6.96 -20.54
C SER A 87 -35.81 -6.49 -21.45
N ILE A 88 -34.71 -7.24 -21.57
CA ILE A 88 -33.55 -6.82 -22.36
C ILE A 88 -33.55 -7.52 -23.72
N THR A 89 -34.22 -6.91 -24.72
CA THR A 89 -33.99 -7.28 -26.11
C THR A 89 -32.59 -6.76 -26.51
N PRO A 90 -31.64 -7.61 -26.93
CA PRO A 90 -30.35 -7.14 -27.41
C PRO A 90 -30.58 -6.24 -28.64
N PRO A 91 -29.86 -5.11 -28.79
CA PRO A 91 -29.96 -4.32 -30.01
C PRO A 91 -29.49 -5.19 -31.18
N ASN A 92 -30.37 -5.37 -32.18
CA ASN A 92 -30.07 -6.13 -33.38
C ASN A 92 -28.78 -5.61 -34.03
N GLY A 93 -27.77 -6.47 -34.12
CA GLY A 93 -26.49 -6.18 -34.74
C GLY A 93 -26.69 -5.63 -36.16
N ALA A 94 -26.16 -4.43 -36.39
CA ALA A 94 -26.12 -3.83 -37.71
C ALA A 94 -25.16 -4.62 -38.60
N GLY A 95 -25.76 -5.52 -39.39
CA GLY A 95 -25.42 -5.81 -40.78
C GLY A 95 -23.94 -6.07 -41.12
N GLY A 96 -23.56 -7.35 -41.10
CA GLY A 96 -22.52 -7.83 -42.02
C GLY A 96 -23.10 -7.91 -43.44
N LYS A 97 -22.48 -7.22 -44.40
CA LYS A 97 -22.35 -7.67 -45.80
C LYS A 97 -21.31 -6.86 -46.59
N ASP A 98 -20.19 -7.53 -46.82
CA ASP A 98 -19.51 -7.73 -48.10
C ASP A 98 -19.07 -6.51 -48.93
N GLY A 99 -17.76 -6.29 -48.98
CA GLY A 99 -17.12 -5.40 -49.95
C GLY A 99 -15.63 -5.68 -50.11
N ARG A 100 -15.27 -6.77 -50.80
CA ARG A 100 -13.91 -6.99 -51.34
C ARG A 100 -13.45 -5.75 -52.11
N ARG A 101 -12.26 -5.24 -51.83
CA ARG A 101 -11.23 -4.83 -52.81
C ARG A 101 -9.90 -4.54 -52.10
N ASN A 102 -8.90 -5.35 -52.45
CA ASN A 102 -7.49 -5.08 -52.16
C ASN A 102 -7.05 -3.90 -53.01
N ASP A 103 -6.44 -2.87 -52.43
CA ASP A 103 -5.55 -1.95 -53.13
C ASP A 103 -4.49 -1.39 -52.18
N ARG A 104 -3.32 -2.02 -52.24
CA ARG A 104 -1.98 -1.42 -52.31
C ARG A 104 -1.81 0.06 -51.89
N SER A 105 -0.82 0.27 -51.01
CA SER A 105 0.29 1.24 -51.17
C SER A 105 0.40 2.38 -50.14
N SER A 106 1.67 2.61 -49.75
CA SER A 106 2.28 3.70 -48.98
C SER A 106 2.00 3.70 -47.45
N GLY A 107 2.97 3.63 -46.54
CA GLY A 107 4.37 4.07 -46.60
C GLY A 107 4.51 5.41 -45.85
N GLY A 108 4.98 5.37 -44.60
CA GLY A 108 5.33 6.56 -43.79
C GLY A 108 5.23 6.22 -42.30
N GLN A 109 6.26 5.71 -41.61
CA GLN A 109 7.48 6.40 -41.15
C GLN A 109 7.17 7.79 -40.54
N TYR A 110 6.76 7.81 -39.27
CA TYR A 110 7.07 8.96 -38.41
C TYR A 110 8.36 8.64 -37.64
N ARG A 111 9.44 9.30 -38.07
CA ARG A 111 10.74 9.31 -37.40
C ARG A 111 10.75 10.39 -36.32
N ARG A 112 11.34 10.00 -35.19
CA ARG A 112 12.07 10.75 -34.13
C ARG A 112 11.36 11.90 -33.44
#